data_AF-J5U1K6-F1
#
_entry.id   AF-J5U1K6-F1
#
_cell.length_a   1.000
_cell.length_b   1.000
_cell.length_c   1.000
_cell.angle_alpha   90.00
_cell.angle_beta   90.00
_cell.angle_gamma   90.00
#
_symmetry.space_group_name_H-M   'P 1'
#
loop_
_entity.id
_entity.type
_entity.pdbx_description
1 polymer ?
#
loop_
_entity_poly.entity_id
_entity_poly.type
_entity_poly.pdbx_seq_one_letter_code
_entity_poly.pdbx_strand_id
1 'polypeptide(L)'
;MALEALEDILEKLTVIVSERREEEKANEEANRVHLEKLSQYREMLIADGIDPSELMSTTGIVKERKQRKSRPAKYVYTDDTGVEKTWTGQGRTPGPIQAQLNTGKSLEDFLIEK
;
A
#
# COMPACT_ATOMS: atom_id res chain seq x y z
N MET A 1 35.67 -20.76 22.90
CA MET A 1 36.13 -20.15 21.64
C MET A 1 37.56 -19.73 21.86
N ALA A 2 38.49 -20.08 20.97
CA ALA A 2 39.89 -19.68 21.09
C ALA A 2 40.03 -18.20 20.68
N LEU A 3 41.03 -17.49 21.23
CA LEU A 3 41.30 -16.08 20.93
C LEU A 3 41.49 -15.85 19.42
N GLU A 4 42.27 -16.73 18.77
CA GLU A 4 42.52 -16.70 17.33
C GLU A 4 41.23 -16.78 16.50
N ALA A 5 40.22 -17.52 16.97
CA ALA A 5 38.94 -17.62 16.29
C ALA A 5 38.13 -16.33 16.38
N LEU A 6 38.26 -15.55 17.46
CA LEU A 6 37.63 -14.24 17.59
C LEU A 6 38.32 -13.20 16.71
N GLU A 7 39.64 -13.28 16.56
CA GLU A 7 40.42 -12.40 15.69
C GLU A 7 40.10 -12.64 14.20
N ASP A 8 40.03 -13.90 13.77
CA ASP A 8 39.62 -14.26 12.40
C ASP A 8 38.19 -13.78 12.06
N ILE A 9 37.26 -13.89 13.02
CA ILE A 9 35.88 -13.37 12.84
C ILE A 9 35.89 -11.85 12.74
N LEU A 10 36.69 -11.16 13.55
CA LEU A 10 36.79 -9.70 13.53
C LEU A 10 37.39 -9.20 12.22
N GLU A 11 38.41 -9.87 11.69
CA GLU A 11 39.01 -9.55 10.39
C GLU A 11 37.97 -9.67 9.28
N LYS A 12 37.25 -10.80 9.23
CA LYS A 12 36.18 -11.03 8.24
C LYS A 12 35.05 -10.02 8.34
N LEU A 13 34.62 -9.70 9.56
CA LEU A 13 33.59 -8.68 9.78
C LEU A 13 34.06 -7.29 9.33
N THR A 14 35.32 -6.96 9.57
CA THR A 14 35.91 -5.69 9.14
C THR A 14 35.88 -5.56 7.62
N VAL A 15 36.25 -6.63 6.89
CA VAL A 15 36.17 -6.67 5.42
C VAL A 15 34.73 -6.46 4.94
N ILE A 16 33.77 -7.19 5.50
CA ILE A 16 32.35 -7.06 5.14
C ILE A 16 31.84 -5.63 5.40
N VAL A 17 32.24 -5.02 6.52
CA VAL A 17 31.85 -3.65 6.87
C VAL A 17 32.47 -2.63 5.91
N SER A 18 33.72 -2.79 5.49
CA SER A 18 34.32 -1.93 4.46
C SER A 18 33.58 -2.05 3.13
N GLU A 19 33.31 -3.27 2.67
CA GLU A 19 32.59 -3.51 1.40
C GLU A 19 31.20 -2.87 1.42
N ARG A 20 30.46 -3.02 2.54
CA ARG A 20 29.15 -2.40 2.71
C ARG A 20 29.20 -0.87 2.72
N ARG A 21 30.22 -0.27 3.35
CA ARG A 21 30.39 1.19 3.35
C ARG A 21 30.70 1.73 1.96
N GLU A 22 31.51 1.02 1.19
CA GLU A 22 31.83 1.40 -0.18
C GLU A 22 30.61 1.26 -1.11
N GLU A 23 29.85 0.17 -0.98
CA GLU A 23 28.59 -0.04 -1.69
C GLU A 23 27.56 1.05 -1.36
N GLU A 24 27.39 1.39 -0.08
CA GLU A 24 26.48 2.45 0.35
C GLU A 24 26.89 3.81 -0.22
N LYS A 25 28.19 4.14 -0.16
CA LYS A 25 28.72 5.39 -0.71
C LYS A 25 28.55 5.47 -2.23
N ALA A 26 28.80 4.37 -2.94
CA ALA A 26 28.61 4.30 -4.38
C ALA A 26 27.12 4.47 -4.76
N ASN A 27 26.22 3.84 -4.01
CA ASN A 27 24.78 3.98 -4.20
C ASN A 27 24.29 5.41 -3.87
N GLU A 28 24.81 6.03 -2.82
CA GLU A 28 24.51 7.43 -2.48
C GLU A 28 24.97 8.38 -3.60
N GLU A 29 26.18 8.21 -4.12
CA GLU A 29 26.69 9.03 -5.22
C GLU A 29 25.88 8.81 -6.51
N ALA A 30 25.54 7.56 -6.84
CA ALA A 30 24.67 7.25 -7.98
C ALA A 30 23.29 7.89 -7.83
N ASN A 31 22.69 7.84 -6.64
CA ASN A 31 21.41 8.48 -6.34
C ASN A 31 21.52 10.00 -6.43
N ARG A 32 22.59 10.61 -5.91
CA ARG A 32 22.82 12.06 -6.01
C ARG A 32 22.90 12.48 -7.47
N VAL A 33 23.72 11.81 -8.27
CA VAL A 33 23.86 12.08 -9.71
C VAL A 33 22.52 11.89 -10.44
N HIS A 34 21.75 10.87 -10.07
CA HIS A 34 20.43 10.64 -10.65
C HIS A 34 19.44 11.77 -10.32
N LEU A 35 19.40 12.21 -9.05
CA LEU A 35 18.55 13.32 -8.61
C LEU A 35 18.95 14.64 -9.25
N GLU A 36 20.25 14.94 -9.37
CA GLU A 36 20.76 16.12 -10.06
C GLU A 36 20.37 16.13 -11.54
N LYS A 37 20.42 14.98 -12.21
CA LYS A 37 19.93 14.85 -13.58
C LYS A 37 18.42 15.10 -13.65
N LEU A 38 17.66 14.51 -12.73
CA LEU A 38 16.21 14.66 -12.70
C LEU A 38 15.80 16.13 -12.50
N SER A 39 16.49 16.88 -11.63
CA SER A 39 16.24 18.31 -11.45
C SER A 39 16.59 19.11 -12.71
N GLN A 40 17.73 18.84 -13.33
CA GLN A 40 18.12 19.48 -14.59
C GLN A 40 17.10 19.23 -15.71
N TYR A 41 16.64 17.99 -15.89
CA TYR A 41 15.61 17.67 -16.87
C TYR A 41 14.27 18.34 -16.53
N ARG A 42 13.91 18.41 -15.25
CA ARG A 42 12.70 19.12 -14.82
C ARG A 42 12.75 20.60 -15.19
N GLU A 43 13.87 21.27 -14.94
CA GLU A 43 14.04 22.69 -15.30
C GLU A 43 14.00 22.90 -16.82
N MET A 44 14.62 22.02 -17.60
CA MET A 44 14.56 22.05 -19.07
C MET A 44 13.13 21.89 -19.58
N LEU A 45 12.38 20.91 -19.06
CA LEU A 45 10.98 20.69 -19.44
C LEU A 45 10.10 21.92 -19.16
N ILE A 46 10.28 22.54 -17.98
CA ILE A 46 9.56 23.76 -17.61
C ILE A 46 9.96 24.92 -18.53
N ALA A 47 11.23 25.04 -18.90
CA ALA A 47 11.71 26.07 -19.82
C ALA A 47 11.10 25.92 -21.23
N ASP A 48 10.89 24.68 -21.68
CA ASP A 48 10.16 24.36 -22.92
C ASP A 48 8.62 24.47 -22.77
N GLY A 49 8.13 24.85 -21.59
CA GLY A 49 6.70 25.05 -21.31
C GLY A 49 5.91 23.75 -21.10
N ILE A 50 6.59 22.63 -20.84
CA ILE A 50 5.99 21.32 -20.62
C ILE A 50 5.97 21.02 -19.13
N ASP A 51 4.79 20.80 -18.54
CA ASP A 51 4.73 20.33 -17.16
C ASP A 51 5.08 18.82 -17.08
N PRO A 52 5.96 18.39 -16.15
CA PRO A 52 6.32 16.98 -16.01
C PRO A 52 5.13 16.02 -15.82
N SER A 53 4.01 16.50 -15.29
CA SER A 53 2.79 15.71 -15.08
C SER A 53 2.05 15.43 -16.38
N GLU A 54 2.20 16.27 -17.40
CA GLU A 54 1.59 16.08 -18.71
C GLU A 54 2.22 14.89 -19.45
N LEU A 55 3.51 14.62 -19.24
CA LEU A 55 4.20 13.44 -19.80
C LEU A 55 3.59 12.12 -19.30
N MET A 56 3.13 12.07 -18.04
CA MET A 56 2.41 10.90 -17.52
C MET A 56 1.05 10.70 -18.20
N SER A 57 0.41 11.80 -18.58
CA SER A 57 -0.87 11.80 -19.29
C SER A 57 -0.71 11.36 -20.75
N THR A 58 0.36 11.78 -21.44
CA THR A 58 0.65 11.39 -22.83
C THR A 58 1.09 9.94 -22.97
N THR A 59 1.73 9.38 -21.94
CA THR A 59 2.15 7.96 -21.92
C THR A 59 0.97 7.00 -21.65
N GLY A 60 -0.24 7.52 -21.40
CA GLY A 60 -1.46 6.71 -21.24
C GLY A 60 -1.48 5.84 -19.98
N ILE A 61 -0.63 6.13 -18.98
CA ILE A 61 -0.53 5.35 -17.73
C ILE A 61 -1.68 5.70 -16.76
N VAL A 62 -2.44 6.77 -17.03
CA VAL A 62 -3.62 7.13 -16.25
C VAL A 62 -4.82 6.27 -16.68
N LYS A 63 -4.87 5.03 -16.22
CA LYS A 63 -6.15 4.33 -16.11
C LYS A 63 -6.92 4.96 -14.95
N GLU A 64 -7.69 6.00 -15.22
CA GLU A 64 -8.72 6.47 -14.29
C GLU A 64 -9.64 5.29 -13.96
N ARG A 65 -9.41 4.65 -12.81
CA ARG A 65 -10.33 3.66 -12.27
C ARG A 65 -11.57 4.41 -11.83
N LYS A 66 -12.54 4.49 -12.74
CA LYS A 66 -13.88 5.05 -12.47
C LYS A 66 -14.44 4.34 -11.23
N GLN A 67 -14.40 5.04 -10.09
CA GLN A 67 -14.87 4.52 -8.81
C GLN A 67 -16.39 4.32 -8.94
N ARG A 68 -16.81 3.07 -9.11
CA ARG A 68 -18.24 2.74 -9.13
C ARG A 68 -18.80 3.14 -7.77
N LYS A 69 -19.87 3.94 -7.77
CA LYS A 69 -20.59 4.31 -6.54
C LYS A 69 -20.89 3.02 -5.77
N SER A 70 -20.40 2.92 -4.53
CA SER A 70 -20.69 1.80 -3.65
C SER A 70 -22.20 1.66 -3.53
N ARG A 71 -22.72 0.45 -3.76
CA ARG A 71 -24.16 0.18 -3.60
C ARG A 71 -24.55 0.49 -2.15
N PRO A 72 -25.69 1.14 -1.90
CA PRO A 72 -26.14 1.42 -0.54
C PRO A 72 -26.31 0.11 0.24
N ALA A 73 -26.01 0.15 1.55
CA ALA A 73 -26.23 -1.00 2.40
C ALA A 73 -27.73 -1.27 2.57
N LYS A 74 -28.12 -2.56 2.60
CA LYS A 74 -29.52 -2.99 2.65
C LYS A 74 -29.92 -3.47 4.03
N TYR A 75 -28.98 -4.02 4.79
CA TYR A 75 -29.19 -4.60 6.11
C TYR A 75 -28.24 -4.02 7.16
N VAL A 76 -28.69 -3.85 8.41
CA VAL A 76 -27.86 -3.48 9.57
C VAL A 76 -27.87 -4.63 10.58
N TYR A 77 -26.74 -4.92 11.21
CA TYR A 77 -26.62 -5.94 12.24
C TYR A 77 -25.56 -5.56 13.27
N THR A 78 -25.72 -6.03 14.50
CA THR A 78 -24.71 -5.90 15.55
C THR A 78 -23.76 -7.10 15.49
N ASP A 79 -22.46 -6.84 15.41
CA ASP A 79 -21.43 -7.88 15.43
C ASP A 79 -21.21 -8.40 16.86
N ASP A 80 -20.48 -9.51 17.02
CA ASP A 80 -20.17 -10.12 18.33
C ASP A 80 -19.46 -9.15 19.29
N THR A 81 -18.81 -8.12 18.74
CA THR A 81 -18.13 -7.05 19.48
C THR A 81 -19.05 -5.89 19.91
N GLY A 82 -20.35 -5.98 19.64
CA GLY A 82 -21.33 -4.93 19.95
C GLY A 82 -21.35 -3.75 18.97
N VAL A 83 -20.61 -3.83 17.86
CA VAL A 83 -20.52 -2.76 16.85
C VAL A 83 -21.57 -2.96 15.76
N GLU A 84 -22.33 -1.90 15.45
CA GLU A 84 -23.27 -1.89 14.33
C GLU A 84 -22.51 -1.88 12.98
N LYS A 85 -22.78 -2.88 12.15
CA LYS A 85 -22.24 -3.03 10.80
C LYS A 85 -23.37 -3.10 9.79
N THR A 86 -23.06 -2.70 8.56
CA THR A 86 -24.02 -2.72 7.47
C THR A 86 -23.62 -3.75 6.40
N TRP A 87 -24.61 -4.34 5.75
CA TRP A 87 -24.43 -5.35 4.72
C TRP A 87 -25.29 -5.02 3.50
N THR A 88 -24.68 -5.04 2.31
CA THR A 88 -25.34 -4.70 1.04
C THR A 88 -26.26 -5.80 0.54
N GLY A 89 -26.31 -6.96 1.21
CA GLY A 89 -27.01 -8.15 0.72
C GLY A 89 -26.27 -8.85 -0.43
N GLN A 90 -25.04 -8.42 -0.76
CA GLN A 90 -24.21 -9.02 -1.80
C GLN A 90 -23.08 -9.84 -1.15
N GLY A 91 -22.97 -11.12 -1.53
CA GLY A 91 -21.95 -12.04 -1.01
C GLY A 91 -22.46 -12.91 0.15
N ARG A 92 -21.52 -13.41 0.97
CA ARG A 92 -21.86 -14.25 2.13
C ARG A 92 -22.60 -13.44 3.19
N THR A 93 -23.67 -14.02 3.74
CA THR A 93 -24.41 -13.47 4.88
C THR A 93 -23.50 -13.35 6.11
N PRO A 94 -23.47 -12.19 6.78
CA PRO A 94 -22.73 -12.02 8.03
C PRO A 94 -23.15 -13.04 9.08
N GLY A 95 -22.19 -13.57 9.83
CA GLY A 95 -22.42 -14.55 10.89
C GLY A 95 -23.53 -14.17 11.88
N PRO A 96 -23.61 -12.92 12.35
CA PRO A 96 -24.66 -12.49 13.27
C PRO A 96 -26.07 -12.54 12.66
N ILE A 97 -26.20 -12.16 11.38
CA ILE A 97 -27.48 -12.30 10.66
C ILE A 97 -27.80 -13.78 10.49
N GLN A 98 -26.84 -14.60 10.06
CA GLN A 98 -27.06 -16.04 9.86
C GLN A 98 -27.49 -16.75 11.14
N ALA A 99 -26.93 -16.38 12.30
CA ALA A 99 -27.34 -16.91 13.60
C ALA A 99 -28.80 -16.56 13.92
N GLN A 100 -29.23 -15.33 13.64
CA GLN A 100 -30.62 -14.88 13.86
C GLN A 100 -31.60 -15.50 12.86
N LEU A 101 -31.16 -15.76 11.62
CA LEU A 101 -31.96 -16.51 10.64
C LEU A 101 -32.16 -17.96 11.09
N ASN A 102 -31.14 -18.60 11.69
CA ASN A 102 -31.23 -19.96 12.22
C ASN A 102 -32.17 -20.05 13.44
N THR A 103 -32.32 -18.99 14.23
CA THR A 103 -33.30 -18.91 15.33
C THR A 103 -34.71 -18.55 14.88
N GLY A 104 -34.95 -18.43 13.57
CA GLY A 104 -36.28 -18.25 12.98
C GLY A 104 -36.68 -16.79 12.72
N LYS A 105 -35.77 -15.82 12.81
CA LYS A 105 -36.05 -14.45 12.37
C LYS A 105 -35.94 -14.32 10.85
N SER A 106 -36.71 -13.40 10.29
CA SER A 106 -36.62 -13.05 8.87
C SER A 106 -35.51 -12.04 8.63
N LEU A 107 -34.90 -12.11 7.44
CA LEU A 107 -33.89 -11.16 6.98
C LEU A 107 -34.44 -9.71 6.91
N GLU A 108 -35.76 -9.56 6.82
CA GLU A 108 -36.52 -8.30 6.83
C GLU A 108 -36.41 -7.53 8.14
N ASP A 109 -36.12 -8.21 9.26
CA ASP A 109 -35.93 -7.54 10.56
C ASP A 109 -34.67 -6.66 10.58
N PHE A 110 -33.71 -6.99 9.71
CA PHE A 110 -32.43 -6.29 9.58
C PHE A 110 -32.43 -5.22 8.49
N LEU A 111 -33.56 -4.99 7.79
CA LEU A 111 -33.65 -4.03 6.69
C LEU A 111 -33.40 -2.60 7.20
N ILE A 112 -32.51 -1.85 6.54
CA ILE A 112 -32.26 -0.44 6.84
C ILE A 112 -33.42 0.44 6.34
N GLU A 113 -34.00 0.07 5.20
CA GLU A 113 -35.14 0.74 4.58
C GLU A 113 -36.38 -0.12 4.84
N LYS A 114 -37.18 0.25 5.83
CA LYS A 114 -38.43 -0.42 6.21
C LYS A 114 -39.63 0.23 5.53
#